data_AF-A0A3S4GNU4-F1
#
_entry.id   AF-A0A3S4GNU4-F1
#
_cell.length_a   1.000
_cell.length_b   1.000
_cell.length_c   1.000
_cell.angle_alpha   90.00
_cell.angle_beta   90.00
_cell.angle_gamma   90.00
#
_symmetry.space_group_name_H-M   'P 1'
#
loop_
_entity.id
_entity.type
_entity.pdbx_description
1 polymer ?
#
loop_
_entity_poly.entity_id
_entity_poly.type
_entity_poly.pdbx_seq_one_letter_code
_entity_poly.pdbx_strand_id
1 'polypeptide(L)'
;MVIASGRSARQVGAIAEKLAERMKQITGRTPRIEGKDTGDWVLIDTDDVIVHVFRPEVREFYQLEKMWMPADALSRGRDQARPAH
;
A
#
# COMPACT_ATOMS: atom_id res chain seq x y z
N MET A 1 -4.13 8.37 -0.85
CA MET A 1 -3.12 7.30 -1.06
C MET A 1 -3.30 6.23 -0.01
N VAL A 2 -3.15 4.96 -0.39
CA VAL A 2 -3.19 3.80 0.51
C VAL A 2 -1.87 3.05 0.43
N ILE A 3 -1.37 2.57 1.57
CA ILE A 3 -0.19 1.69 1.64
C ILE A 3 -0.59 0.39 2.33
N ALA A 4 -0.27 -0.73 1.69
CA ALA A 4 -0.48 -2.08 2.20
C ALA A 4 0.80 -2.91 2.07
N SER A 5 0.84 -4.07 2.75
CA SER A 5 1.97 -4.98 2.70
C SER A 5 1.54 -6.42 2.44
N GLY A 6 2.33 -7.13 1.63
CA GLY A 6 2.24 -8.58 1.39
C GLY A 6 3.55 -9.25 1.76
N ARG A 7 3.50 -10.40 2.44
CA ARG A 7 4.67 -11.10 2.99
C ARG A 7 5.52 -11.84 1.95
N SER A 8 5.09 -11.87 0.69
CA SER A 8 5.83 -12.46 -0.43
C SER A 8 5.43 -11.82 -1.74
N ALA A 9 6.27 -11.90 -2.77
CA ALA A 9 5.97 -11.39 -4.10
C ALA A 9 4.64 -11.96 -4.66
N ARG A 10 4.39 -13.26 -4.42
CA ARG A 10 3.11 -13.90 -4.78
C ARG A 10 1.92 -13.27 -4.05
N GLN A 11 2.05 -12.99 -2.75
CA GLN A 11 0.95 -12.36 -1.99
C GLN A 11 0.71 -10.92 -2.47
N VAL A 12 1.78 -10.16 -2.73
CA VAL A 12 1.69 -8.79 -3.28
C VAL A 12 0.96 -8.80 -4.63
N GLY A 13 1.37 -9.69 -5.55
CA GLY A 13 0.71 -9.85 -6.86
C GLY A 13 -0.76 -10.23 -6.73
N ALA A 14 -1.09 -11.18 -5.84
CA ALA A 14 -2.48 -11.61 -5.62
C ALA A 14 -3.36 -10.48 -5.03
N ILE A 15 -2.82 -9.65 -4.13
CA ILE A 15 -3.53 -8.48 -3.62
C ILE A 15 -3.82 -7.50 -4.76
N ALA A 16 -2.83 -7.19 -5.58
CA ALA A 16 -2.97 -6.27 -6.70
C ALA A 16 -4.00 -6.73 -7.73
N GLU A 17 -3.96 -8.02 -8.11
CA GLU A 17 -4.95 -8.63 -9.00
C GLU A 17 -6.34 -8.55 -8.43
N LYS A 18 -6.52 -8.97 -7.17
CA LYS A 18 -7.84 -9.03 -6.56
C LYS A 18 -8.44 -7.65 -6.37
N LEU A 19 -7.61 -6.65 -6.05
CA LEU A 19 -8.04 -5.27 -5.97
C LEU A 19 -8.49 -4.77 -7.35
N ALA A 20 -7.68 -4.96 -8.39
CA ALA A 20 -8.01 -4.50 -9.74
C ALA A 20 -9.31 -5.14 -10.29
N GLU A 21 -9.50 -6.43 -10.05
CA GLU A 21 -10.73 -7.15 -10.39
C GLU A 21 -11.95 -6.51 -9.70
N ARG A 22 -11.87 -6.28 -8.38
CA ARG A 22 -12.97 -5.66 -7.62
C ARG A 22 -13.24 -4.22 -8.04
N MET A 23 -12.19 -3.44 -8.28
CA MET A 23 -12.35 -2.06 -8.75
C MET A 23 -13.07 -2.02 -10.09
N LYS A 24 -12.69 -2.89 -11.04
CA LYS A 24 -13.39 -3.02 -12.33
C LYS A 24 -14.86 -3.39 -12.15
N GLN A 25 -15.19 -4.28 -11.23
CA GLN A 25 -16.58 -4.67 -10.94
C GLN A 25 -17.40 -3.51 -10.37
N ILE A 26 -16.80 -2.66 -9.53
CA ILE A 26 -17.50 -1.57 -8.84
C ILE A 26 -17.61 -0.32 -9.71
N THR A 27 -16.53 0.05 -10.41
CA THR A 27 -16.43 1.33 -11.14
C THR A 27 -16.58 1.19 -12.65
N GLY A 28 -16.54 -0.04 -13.18
CA GLY A 28 -16.50 -0.30 -14.62
C GLY A 28 -15.16 0.02 -15.29
N ARG A 29 -14.18 0.56 -14.54
CA ARG A 29 -12.85 0.95 -15.07
C ARG A 29 -11.79 -0.04 -14.62
N THR A 30 -10.84 -0.34 -15.51
CA THR A 30 -9.71 -1.21 -15.17
C THR A 30 -8.57 -0.37 -14.61
N PRO A 31 -8.14 -0.56 -13.35
CA PRO A 31 -6.99 0.14 -12.81
C PRO A 31 -5.71 -0.17 -13.59
N ARG A 32 -4.81 0.81 -13.66
CA ARG A 32 -3.45 0.56 -14.15
C ARG A 32 -2.63 -0.10 -13.04
N ILE A 33 -1.85 -1.11 -13.39
CA ILE A 33 -0.97 -1.83 -12.46
C ILE A 33 0.46 -1.78 -12.98
N GLU A 34 1.41 -1.45 -12.11
CA GLU A 34 2.84 -1.39 -12.41
C GLU A 34 3.66 -2.19 -11.37
N GLY A 35 4.77 -2.80 -11.79
CA GLY A 35 5.69 -3.53 -10.89
C GLY A 35 5.25 -4.95 -10.47
N LYS A 36 4.08 -5.40 -10.96
CA LYS A 36 3.49 -6.71 -10.60
C LYS A 36 4.39 -7.90 -10.88
N ASP A 37 5.13 -7.89 -11.99
CA ASP A 37 5.97 -9.03 -12.39
C ASP A 37 7.12 -9.29 -11.41
N THR A 38 7.64 -8.24 -10.77
CA THR A 38 8.65 -8.35 -9.71
C THR A 38 7.99 -8.67 -8.37
N GLY A 39 6.88 -8.00 -8.04
CA GLY A 39 6.12 -8.25 -6.81
C GLY A 39 6.74 -7.73 -5.52
N ASP A 40 7.88 -7.01 -5.59
CA ASP A 40 8.50 -6.35 -4.45
C ASP A 40 7.77 -5.04 -4.08
N TRP A 41 7.30 -4.31 -5.11
CA TRP A 41 6.46 -3.12 -5.00
C TRP A 41 5.52 -3.07 -6.19
N VAL A 42 4.21 -3.03 -5.91
CA VAL A 42 3.17 -2.87 -6.91
C VAL A 42 2.41 -1.56 -6.66
N LEU A 43 2.26 -0.78 -7.73
CA LEU A 43 1.42 0.41 -7.75
C LEU A 43 0.12 0.07 -8.49
N ILE A 44 -1.01 0.37 -7.88
CA ILE A 44 -2.34 0.28 -8.49
C ILE A 44 -2.94 1.68 -8.53
N ASP A 45 -3.12 2.20 -9.73
CA ASP A 45 -3.75 3.50 -9.99
C ASP A 45 -5.23 3.30 -10.34
N THR A 46 -6.10 3.86 -9.48
CA THR A 46 -7.57 3.77 -9.61
C THR A 46 -8.21 5.11 -9.98
N ASP A 47 -7.46 6.02 -10.60
CA ASP A 47 -7.80 7.42 -10.90
C ASP A 47 -7.86 8.30 -9.63
N ASP A 48 -8.79 8.02 -8.72
CA ASP A 48 -9.02 8.84 -7.53
C ASP A 48 -8.10 8.46 -6.35
N VAL A 49 -7.66 7.21 -6.30
CA VAL A 49 -6.83 6.67 -5.21
C VAL A 49 -5.68 5.85 -5.78
N ILE A 50 -4.45 6.19 -5.36
CA ILE A 50 -3.27 5.37 -5.61
C ILE A 50 -3.04 4.43 -4.44
N VAL A 51 -2.92 3.13 -4.73
CA VAL A 51 -2.64 2.07 -3.76
C VAL A 51 -1.24 1.51 -4.01
N HIS A 52 -0.42 1.50 -2.97
CA HIS A 52 0.91 0.90 -3.01
C HIS A 52 0.89 -0.38 -2.17
N VAL A 53 1.32 -1.50 -2.76
CA VAL A 53 1.47 -2.77 -2.06
C VAL A 53 2.93 -3.16 -2.08
N PHE A 54 3.54 -3.28 -0.91
CA PHE A 54 4.96 -3.56 -0.75
C PHE A 54 5.21 -4.90 -0.11
N ARG A 55 6.39 -5.47 -0.33
CA ARG A 55 6.98 -6.34 0.67
C ARG A 55 7.48 -5.54 1.89
N PRO A 56 7.47 -6.10 3.11
CA PRO A 56 7.80 -5.36 4.33
C PRO A 56 9.16 -4.66 4.26
N GLU A 57 10.21 -5.36 3.85
CA GLU A 57 11.56 -4.80 3.79
C GLU A 57 11.70 -3.70 2.73
N VAL A 58 10.93 -3.76 1.64
CA VAL A 58 10.91 -2.72 0.59
C VAL A 58 10.19 -1.46 1.10
N ARG A 59 9.08 -1.63 1.83
CA ARG A 59 8.36 -0.50 2.48
C ARG A 59 9.25 0.22 3.48
N GLU A 60 9.99 -0.54 4.29
CA GLU A 60 10.92 -0.01 5.31
C GLU A 60 12.10 0.73 4.69
N PHE A 61 12.56 0.31 3.51
CA PHE A 61 13.62 0.99 2.77
C PHE A 61 13.15 2.33 2.19
N TYR A 62 12.01 2.34 1.47
CA TYR A 62 11.53 3.54 0.78
C TYR A 62 10.81 4.55 1.69
N GLN A 63 10.21 4.09 2.80
CA GLN A 63 9.57 4.93 3.83
C GLN A 63 8.61 6.00 3.28
N LEU A 64 7.87 5.70 2.20
CA LEU A 64 6.98 6.67 1.54
C LEU A 64 6.00 7.32 2.53
N GLU A 65 5.57 6.57 3.55
CA GLU A 65 4.72 7.06 4.63
C GLU A 65 5.30 8.31 5.30
N LYS A 66 6.61 8.39 5.52
CA LYS A 66 7.23 9.55 6.17
C LYS A 66 7.20 10.80 5.30
N MET A 67 7.18 10.66 3.98
CA MET A 67 7.13 11.79 3.06
C MET A 67 5.72 12.35 2.89
N TRP A 68 4.70 11.48 2.97
CA TRP A 68 3.31 11.82 2.64
C TRP A 68 2.35 11.81 3.83
N MET A 69 2.78 11.37 5.01
CA MET A 69 1.97 11.47 6.23
C MET A 69 1.93 12.93 6.72
N PRO A 70 0.74 13.46 7.06
CA PRO A 70 0.63 14.67 7.83
C PRO A 70 1.40 14.54 9.15
N ALA A 71 2.01 15.63 9.62
CA ALA A 71 2.78 15.64 10.88
C ALA A 71 2.00 15.03 12.06
N ASP A 72 0.67 15.21 12.09
CA ASP A 72 -0.23 14.66 13.12
C ASP A 72 -0.44 13.14 13.04
N ALA A 73 -0.21 12.51 11.89
CA ALA A 73 -0.30 11.07 11.77
C ALA A 73 0.97 10.40 12.33
N LEU A 74 2.12 11.09 12.30
CA LEU A 74 3.38 10.62 12.89
C LEU A 74 3.41 10.70 14.42
N SER A 75 2.62 11.59 15.03
CA SER A 75 2.53 11.74 16.49
C SER A 75 1.64 10.68 17.15
N ARG A 76 0.53 10.27 16.49
CA ARG A 76 -0.40 9.25 17.03
C ARG A 76 0.24 7.87 17.26
N GLY A 77 1.29 7.53 16.52
CA GLY A 77 2.05 6.29 16.73
C GLY A 77 2.95 6.31 17.97
N ARG A 78 3.32 7.49 18.47
CA ARG A 78 4.17 7.65 19.67
C ARG A 78 3.39 7.65 20.98
N ASP A 79 2.14 8.12 20.96
CA ASP A 79 1.30 8.18 22.17
C ASP A 79 0.80 6.79 22.61
N GLN A 80 0.76 5.81 21.71
CA GLN A 80 0.34 4.45 22.03
C GLN A 80 1.45 3.59 22.68
N ALA A 81 2.68 4.11 22.76
CA ALA A 81 3.85 3.43 23.34
C ALA A 81 4.18 3.85 24.78
N ARG A 82 3.25 4.51 25.49
CA ARG A 82 3.38 4.74 26.94
C ARG A 82 2.78 3.56 27.69
N PRO A 83 3.57 2.73 28.39
CA PRO A 83 2.99 1.77 29.33
C PRO A 83 2.28 2.56 30.44
N ALA A 84 1.07 2.14 30.77
CA ALA A 84 0.41 2.57 31.99
C ALA A 84 1.26 2.11 33.19
N HIS A 85 1.45 3.04 34.14
CA HIS A 85 2.20 2.86 35.38
C HIS A 85 1.80 1.61 36.16
#